data_AF-B4JRI0-F1
#
_entry.id   AF-B4JRI0-F1
#
_cell.length_a   1.000
_cell.length_b   1.000
_cell.length_c   1.000
_cell.angle_alpha   90.00
_cell.angle_beta   90.00
_cell.angle_gamma   90.00
#
_symmetry.space_group_name_H-M   'P 1'
#
loop_
_entity.id
_entity.type
_entity.pdbx_description
1 polymer ?
#
loop_
_entity_poly.entity_id
_entity_poly.type
_entity_poly.pdbx_seq_one_letter_code
_entity_poly.pdbx_strand_id
1 'polypeptide(L)'
;MPINSFGALLESDLHIFAFRPEFSNIEKSFQARYAAAFRLTDNVSEVFQLRNSFNTSWAYIIPKTKWHVIETQQHYFQKPLFRYSDLCLSGNTPHSILVSEESIYREAVNLFAMRARQSGLMFHWLTHGFNDMVTAGRMCLKDYSQSDQWRILRLKDLQFAWRCCGAGLLLALIVFIVELLRFYVEVWLDNL
;
A
#
# COMPACT_ATOMS: atom_id res chain seq x y z
N MET A 1 -1.64 6.88 9.41
CA MET A 1 -1.58 5.73 10.34
C MET A 1 -2.28 4.54 9.68
N PRO A 2 -1.88 3.28 9.94
CA PRO A 2 -2.56 2.12 9.35
C PRO A 2 -3.99 2.00 9.89
N ILE A 3 -4.95 1.70 9.00
CA ILE A 3 -6.36 1.51 9.35
C ILE A 3 -6.56 0.06 9.78
N ASN A 4 -6.74 -0.14 11.09
CA ASN A 4 -6.78 -1.47 11.71
C ASN A 4 -8.19 -1.86 12.19
N SER A 5 -9.19 -0.98 12.08
CA SER A 5 -10.56 -1.24 12.50
C SER A 5 -11.56 -0.54 11.58
N PHE A 6 -12.79 -1.07 11.50
CA PHE A 6 -13.88 -0.41 10.75
C PHE A 6 -14.30 0.91 11.40
N GLY A 7 -14.11 1.08 12.71
CA GLY A 7 -14.31 2.36 13.39
C GLY A 7 -13.30 3.41 12.94
N ALA A 8 -12.01 3.05 12.89
CA ALA A 8 -10.96 3.95 12.38
C ALA A 8 -11.16 4.30 10.90
N LEU A 9 -11.76 3.41 10.12
CA LEU A 9 -12.13 3.67 8.73
C LEU A 9 -13.24 4.73 8.64
N LEU A 10 -14.27 4.66 9.50
CA LEU A 10 -15.37 5.63 9.54
C LEU A 10 -14.91 7.05 9.92
N GLU A 11 -13.88 7.16 10.76
CA GLU A 11 -13.29 8.44 11.16
C GLU A 11 -12.31 8.99 10.12
N SER A 12 -11.90 8.18 9.15
CA SER A 12 -10.96 8.56 8.10
C SER A 12 -11.67 9.06 6.85
N ASP A 13 -10.96 9.85 6.03
CA ASP A 13 -11.46 10.25 4.71
C ASP A 13 -11.47 9.09 3.68
N LEU A 14 -10.95 7.91 4.05
CA LEU A 14 -10.84 6.75 3.17
C LEU A 14 -12.11 5.90 3.21
N HIS A 15 -12.70 5.69 2.04
CA HIS A 15 -13.89 4.87 1.89
C HIS A 15 -13.57 3.60 1.11
N ILE A 16 -14.27 2.51 1.41
CA ILE A 16 -14.18 1.26 0.66
C ILE A 16 -15.07 1.37 -0.58
N PHE A 17 -14.47 1.30 -1.77
CA PHE A 17 -15.22 1.21 -3.02
C PHE A 17 -15.61 -0.24 -3.29
N ALA A 18 -16.91 -0.53 -3.26
CA ALA A 18 -17.43 -1.89 -3.30
C ALA A 18 -18.60 -2.05 -4.27
N PHE A 19 -18.77 -3.28 -4.75
CA PHE A 19 -19.90 -3.64 -5.60
C PHE A 19 -21.15 -3.86 -4.75
N ARG A 20 -22.26 -3.20 -5.09
CA ARG A 20 -23.48 -3.18 -4.27
C ARG A 20 -24.03 -4.60 -3.98
N PRO A 21 -24.16 -5.52 -4.95
CA PRO A 21 -24.62 -6.87 -4.67
C PRO A 21 -23.74 -7.66 -3.71
N GLU A 22 -22.41 -7.47 -3.75
CA GLU A 22 -21.49 -8.10 -2.80
C GLU A 22 -21.71 -7.55 -1.38
N PHE A 23 -21.88 -6.23 -1.25
CA PHE A 23 -22.15 -5.60 0.03
C PHE A 23 -23.49 -6.05 0.63
N SER A 24 -24.53 -6.19 -0.20
CA SER A 24 -25.85 -6.66 0.23
C SER A 24 -25.85 -8.07 0.81
N ASN A 25 -24.88 -8.91 0.44
CA ASN A 25 -24.73 -10.28 0.96
C ASN A 25 -24.07 -10.35 2.34
N ILE A 26 -23.55 -9.23 2.86
CA ILE A 26 -22.93 -9.15 4.19
C ILE A 26 -24.04 -9.18 5.26
N GLU A 27 -23.72 -9.56 6.50
CA GLU A 27 -24.67 -9.55 7.61
C GLU A 27 -25.33 -8.17 7.80
N LYS A 28 -26.66 -8.14 7.97
CA LYS A 28 -27.43 -6.90 8.12
C LYS A 28 -26.99 -6.03 9.30
N SER A 29 -26.57 -6.66 10.40
CA SER A 29 -26.08 -5.97 11.60
C SER A 29 -24.81 -5.15 11.28
N PHE A 30 -23.90 -5.73 10.49
CA PHE A 30 -22.69 -5.08 10.02
C PHE A 30 -23.02 -3.93 9.06
N GLN A 31 -23.91 -4.17 8.09
CA GLN A 31 -24.34 -3.14 7.15
C GLN A 31 -24.90 -1.91 7.88
N ALA A 32 -25.79 -2.13 8.85
CA ALA A 32 -26.40 -1.04 9.63
C ALA A 32 -25.36 -0.19 10.38
N ARG A 33 -24.26 -0.81 10.84
CA ARG A 33 -23.22 -0.14 11.62
C ARG A 33 -22.17 0.56 10.77
N TYR A 34 -21.82 0.00 9.60
CA TYR A 34 -20.66 0.43 8.83
C TYR A 34 -20.96 0.87 7.40
N ALA A 35 -22.22 0.95 6.96
CA ALA A 35 -22.58 1.35 5.60
C ALA A 35 -21.95 2.69 5.17
N ALA A 36 -21.78 3.64 6.09
CA ALA A 36 -21.16 4.93 5.79
C ALA A 36 -19.69 4.82 5.34
N ALA A 37 -18.99 3.74 5.70
CA ALA A 37 -17.60 3.50 5.28
C ALA A 37 -17.48 3.03 3.82
N PHE A 38 -18.61 2.72 3.16
CA PHE A 38 -18.63 2.13 1.83
C PHE A 38 -19.18 3.09 0.79
N ARG A 39 -18.50 3.17 -0.36
CA ARG A 39 -19.01 3.77 -1.58
C ARG A 39 -19.41 2.65 -2.53
N LEU A 40 -20.72 2.49 -2.72
CA LEU A 40 -21.27 1.39 -3.52
C LEU A 40 -21.48 1.80 -4.98
N THR A 41 -21.09 0.91 -5.91
CA THR A 41 -21.37 1.01 -7.35
C THR A 41 -22.12 -0.23 -7.83
N ASP A 42 -22.92 -0.07 -8.88
CA ASP A 42 -23.59 -1.18 -9.58
C ASP A 42 -22.75 -1.68 -10.78
N ASN A 43 -21.56 -1.11 -10.99
CA ASN A 43 -20.62 -1.52 -12.03
C ASN A 43 -19.40 -2.24 -11.42
N VAL A 44 -19.43 -3.58 -11.44
CA VAL A 44 -18.31 -4.39 -10.93
C VAL A 44 -17.00 -4.17 -11.69
N SER A 45 -17.09 -3.88 -12.99
CA SER A 45 -15.91 -3.64 -13.83
C SER A 45 -15.15 -2.40 -13.40
N GLU A 46 -15.85 -1.37 -12.93
CA GLU A 46 -15.24 -0.14 -12.39
C GLU A 46 -14.40 -0.45 -11.14
N VAL A 47 -14.95 -1.23 -10.20
CA VAL A 47 -14.22 -1.68 -9.00
C VAL A 47 -12.95 -2.43 -9.39
N PHE A 48 -13.05 -3.34 -10.37
CA PHE A 48 -11.90 -4.12 -10.82
C PHE A 48 -10.86 -3.28 -11.55
N GLN A 49 -11.27 -2.32 -12.37
CA GLN A 49 -10.37 -1.42 -13.09
C GLN A 49 -9.62 -0.50 -12.13
N LEU A 50 -10.30 0.12 -11.16
CA LEU A 50 -9.67 0.99 -10.17
C LEU A 50 -8.71 0.21 -9.26
N ARG A 51 -9.12 -0.97 -8.79
CA ARG A 51 -8.26 -1.83 -7.98
C ARG A 51 -7.04 -2.34 -8.76
N ASN A 52 -7.23 -2.85 -9.97
CA ASN A 52 -6.13 -3.39 -10.77
C ASN A 52 -5.19 -2.30 -11.35
N SER A 53 -5.66 -1.05 -11.41
CA SER A 53 -4.82 0.11 -11.76
C SER A 53 -4.14 0.77 -10.56
N PHE A 54 -4.23 0.14 -9.37
CA PHE A 54 -3.63 0.61 -8.12
C PHE A 54 -4.07 2.03 -7.71
N ASN A 55 -5.32 2.38 -7.97
CA ASN A 55 -5.85 3.67 -7.53
C ASN A 55 -5.91 3.76 -6.00
N THR A 56 -5.22 4.74 -5.42
CA THR A 56 -5.08 4.95 -3.97
C THR A 56 -6.16 5.86 -3.36
N SER A 57 -7.10 6.35 -4.14
CA SER A 57 -8.20 7.19 -3.65
C SER A 57 -9.24 6.39 -2.85
N TRP A 58 -9.24 5.07 -2.97
CA TRP A 58 -10.19 4.18 -2.33
C TRP A 58 -9.50 2.99 -1.66
N ALA A 59 -10.16 2.44 -0.64
CA ALA A 59 -9.90 1.09 -0.15
C ALA A 59 -10.73 0.06 -0.93
N TYR A 60 -10.29 -1.19 -0.95
CA TYR A 60 -11.00 -2.27 -1.66
C TYR A 60 -11.09 -3.53 -0.81
N ILE A 61 -12.23 -4.21 -0.92
CA ILE A 61 -12.36 -5.58 -0.44
C ILE A 61 -11.61 -6.49 -1.42
N ILE A 62 -10.79 -7.39 -0.90
CA ILE A 62 -10.02 -8.31 -1.72
C ILE A 62 -9.94 -9.70 -1.06
N PRO A 63 -10.20 -10.78 -1.81
CA PRO A 63 -9.91 -12.13 -1.34
C PRO A 63 -8.42 -12.32 -1.10
N LYS A 64 -8.05 -13.12 -0.10
CA LYS A 64 -6.65 -13.42 0.22
C LYS A 64 -5.86 -14.00 -0.96
N THR A 65 -6.51 -14.82 -1.79
CA THR A 65 -5.92 -15.38 -3.02
C THR A 65 -5.54 -14.30 -4.03
N LYS A 66 -6.40 -13.29 -4.23
CA LYS A 66 -6.12 -12.16 -5.12
C LYS A 66 -5.10 -11.20 -4.51
N TRP A 67 -5.08 -11.03 -3.19
CA TRP A 67 -4.04 -10.26 -2.51
C TRP A 67 -2.65 -10.80 -2.81
N HIS A 68 -2.44 -12.13 -2.79
CA HIS A 68 -1.14 -12.71 -3.13
C HIS A 68 -0.64 -12.27 -4.52
N VAL A 69 -1.54 -12.19 -5.50
CA VAL A 69 -1.19 -11.70 -6.84
C VAL A 69 -0.82 -10.22 -6.84
N ILE A 70 -1.61 -9.40 -6.12
CA ILE A 70 -1.36 -7.94 -5.99
C ILE A 70 -0.04 -7.68 -5.27
N GLU A 71 0.25 -8.42 -4.20
CA GLU A 71 1.50 -8.34 -3.45
C GLU A 71 2.70 -8.69 -4.33
N THR A 72 2.62 -9.78 -5.09
CA THR A 72 3.66 -10.18 -6.05
C THR A 72 3.87 -9.12 -7.13
N GLN A 73 2.80 -8.50 -7.65
CA GLN A 73 2.92 -7.38 -8.59
C GLN A 73 3.67 -6.19 -7.99
N GLN A 74 3.38 -5.84 -6.73
CA GLN A 74 3.99 -4.71 -6.05
C GLN A 74 5.48 -4.91 -5.73
N HIS A 75 6.00 -6.14 -5.73
CA HIS A 75 7.46 -6.37 -5.61
C HIS A 75 8.26 -5.77 -6.77
N TYR A 76 7.62 -5.55 -7.92
CA TYR A 76 8.23 -4.89 -9.07
C TYR A 76 8.06 -3.36 -9.05
N PHE A 77 7.40 -2.81 -8.03
CA PHE A 77 7.20 -1.37 -7.89
C PHE A 77 8.32 -0.76 -7.06
N GLN A 78 8.65 0.51 -7.31
CA GLN A 78 9.60 1.23 -6.45
C GLN A 78 9.10 1.33 -5.00
N LYS A 79 7.79 1.50 -4.82
CA LYS A 79 7.14 1.49 -3.51
C LYS A 79 5.79 0.77 -3.59
N PRO A 80 5.40 -0.01 -2.57
CA PRO A 80 4.07 -0.58 -2.49
C PRO A 80 3.02 0.53 -2.31
N LEU A 81 1.98 0.50 -3.12
CA LEU A 81 0.85 1.44 -3.07
C LEU A 81 -0.28 0.95 -2.16
N PHE A 82 -0.50 -0.36 -2.14
CA PHE A 82 -1.52 -1.00 -1.34
C PHE A 82 -0.92 -1.75 -0.15
N ARG A 83 -1.65 -1.74 0.96
CA ARG A 83 -1.33 -2.48 2.17
C ARG A 83 -2.51 -3.38 2.52
N TYR A 84 -2.19 -4.61 2.92
CA TYR A 84 -3.19 -5.51 3.48
C TYR A 84 -3.54 -5.07 4.90
N SER A 85 -4.82 -5.10 5.24
CA SER A 85 -5.30 -4.93 6.60
C SER A 85 -5.97 -6.23 7.03
N ASP A 86 -5.82 -6.60 8.31
CA ASP A 86 -6.44 -7.80 8.88
C ASP A 86 -7.97 -7.65 9.08
N LEU A 87 -8.55 -6.53 8.61
CA LEU A 87 -9.98 -6.32 8.50
C LEU A 87 -10.63 -7.39 7.60
N CYS A 88 -11.36 -8.30 8.20
CA CYS A 88 -12.02 -9.40 7.52
C CYS A 88 -13.54 -9.25 7.59
N LEU A 89 -14.19 -9.24 6.42
CA LEU A 89 -15.66 -9.21 6.32
C LEU A 89 -16.29 -10.60 6.36
N SER A 90 -15.62 -11.59 5.76
CA SER A 90 -16.03 -12.99 5.77
C SER A 90 -14.78 -13.87 5.73
N GLY A 91 -14.57 -14.64 6.79
CA GLY A 91 -13.36 -15.46 6.97
C GLY A 91 -13.36 -16.77 6.18
N ASN A 92 -14.53 -17.25 5.72
CA ASN A 92 -14.64 -18.62 5.24
C ASN A 92 -15.62 -18.78 4.07
N THR A 93 -15.36 -18.10 2.95
CA THR A 93 -16.14 -18.30 1.71
C THR A 93 -15.64 -19.56 0.98
N PRO A 94 -16.41 -20.66 0.93
CA PRO A 94 -15.99 -21.87 0.28
C PRO A 94 -15.94 -21.66 -1.24
N HIS A 95 -14.79 -21.97 -1.84
CA HIS A 95 -14.65 -22.04 -3.29
C HIS A 95 -14.75 -23.51 -3.70
N SER A 96 -15.90 -23.96 -4.15
CA SER A 96 -16.14 -25.35 -4.57
C SER A 96 -16.50 -25.42 -6.05
N ILE A 97 -16.09 -26.51 -6.70
CA ILE A 97 -16.57 -26.83 -8.04
C ILE A 97 -18.02 -27.29 -7.89
N LEU A 98 -18.94 -26.63 -8.59
CA LEU A 98 -20.34 -27.06 -8.65
C LEU A 98 -20.47 -28.15 -9.70
N VAL A 99 -20.98 -29.31 -9.28
CA VAL A 99 -21.23 -30.46 -10.13
C VAL A 99 -22.69 -30.87 -9.94
N SER A 100 -23.36 -31.27 -11.02
CA SER A 100 -24.72 -31.82 -10.92
C SER A 100 -24.75 -33.00 -9.97
N GLU A 101 -25.84 -33.12 -9.21
CA GLU A 101 -26.01 -34.18 -8.23
C GLU A 101 -25.90 -35.58 -8.88
N GLU A 102 -26.43 -35.73 -10.09
CA GLU A 102 -26.45 -36.97 -10.87
C GLU A 102 -25.20 -37.19 -11.74
N SER A 103 -24.16 -36.38 -11.56
CA SER A 103 -22.94 -36.54 -12.37
C SER A 103 -22.14 -37.74 -11.92
N ILE A 104 -21.78 -38.60 -12.88
CA ILE A 104 -20.83 -39.71 -12.68
C ILE A 104 -19.45 -39.23 -12.19
N TYR A 105 -19.12 -37.95 -12.39
CA TYR A 105 -17.82 -37.38 -12.00
C TYR A 105 -17.81 -36.78 -10.60
N ARG A 106 -18.97 -36.71 -9.91
CA ARG A 106 -19.10 -36.03 -8.60
C ARG A 106 -18.08 -36.52 -7.59
N GLU A 107 -17.96 -37.84 -7.44
CA GLU A 107 -17.05 -38.45 -6.48
C GLU A 107 -15.59 -38.23 -6.87
N ALA A 108 -15.25 -38.45 -8.15
CA ALA A 108 -13.90 -38.25 -8.66
C ALA A 108 -13.42 -36.79 -8.51
N VAL A 109 -14.28 -35.81 -8.82
CA VAL A 109 -13.97 -34.39 -8.68
C VAL A 109 -13.81 -34.00 -7.21
N ASN A 110 -14.66 -34.51 -6.32
CA ASN A 110 -14.55 -34.24 -4.90
C ASN A 110 -13.24 -34.79 -4.32
N LEU A 111 -12.90 -36.05 -4.64
CA LEU A 111 -11.66 -36.68 -4.21
C LEU A 111 -10.43 -35.94 -4.75
N PHE A 112 -10.48 -35.52 -6.02
CA PHE A 112 -9.44 -34.70 -6.62
C PHE A 112 -9.27 -33.36 -5.88
N ALA A 113 -10.37 -32.63 -5.63
CA ALA A 113 -10.33 -31.35 -4.94
C ALA A 113 -9.76 -31.47 -3.51
N MET A 114 -10.12 -32.54 -2.79
CA MET A 114 -9.58 -32.83 -1.46
C MET A 114 -8.07 -33.12 -1.52
N ARG A 115 -7.63 -33.99 -2.44
CA ARG A 115 -6.21 -34.32 -2.62
C ARG A 115 -5.39 -33.09 -3.02
N ALA A 116 -5.90 -32.27 -3.94
CA ALA A 116 -5.22 -31.07 -4.41
C ALA A 116 -5.08 -30.00 -3.31
N ARG A 117 -6.03 -29.93 -2.38
CA ARG A 117 -5.91 -29.09 -1.17
C ARG A 117 -4.89 -29.65 -0.19
N GLN A 118 -4.95 -30.95 0.10
CA GLN A 118 -4.07 -31.62 1.07
C GLN A 118 -2.60 -31.62 0.63
N SER A 119 -2.33 -31.73 -0.67
CA SER A 119 -0.95 -31.74 -1.20
C SER A 119 -0.32 -30.34 -1.30
N GLY A 120 -1.07 -29.27 -1.05
CA GLY A 120 -0.62 -27.89 -1.27
C GLY A 120 -0.56 -27.48 -2.75
N LEU A 121 -1.05 -28.32 -3.67
CA LEU A 121 -1.04 -28.06 -5.11
C LEU A 121 -1.78 -26.77 -5.48
N MET A 122 -2.86 -26.45 -4.77
CA MET A 122 -3.59 -25.19 -4.93
C MET A 122 -2.71 -23.96 -4.69
N PHE A 123 -1.90 -23.98 -3.63
CA PHE A 123 -1.00 -22.88 -3.30
C PHE A 123 0.13 -22.78 -4.33
N HIS A 124 0.71 -23.92 -4.72
CA HIS A 124 1.73 -23.98 -5.75
C HIS A 124 1.24 -23.37 -7.08
N TRP A 125 0.05 -23.75 -7.54
CA TRP A 125 -0.56 -23.17 -8.75
C TRP A 125 -0.84 -21.67 -8.62
N LEU A 126 -1.26 -21.20 -7.44
CA LEU A 126 -1.48 -19.77 -7.22
C LEU A 126 -0.18 -18.97 -7.32
N THR A 127 0.91 -19.47 -6.73
CA THR A 127 2.22 -18.80 -6.73
C THR A 127 2.87 -18.82 -8.11
N HIS A 128 2.84 -19.96 -8.81
CA HIS A 128 3.41 -20.09 -10.15
C HIS A 128 2.54 -19.45 -11.24
N GLY A 129 1.21 -19.47 -11.07
CA GLY A 129 0.26 -18.95 -12.05
C GLY A 129 0.45 -17.46 -12.34
N PHE A 130 1.01 -16.69 -11.40
CA PHE A 130 1.42 -15.31 -11.68
C PHE A 130 2.45 -15.24 -12.82
N ASN A 131 3.52 -16.03 -12.71
CA ASN A 131 4.60 -16.06 -13.70
C ASN A 131 4.10 -16.59 -15.05
N ASP A 132 3.23 -17.61 -15.03
CA ASP A 132 2.62 -18.15 -16.24
C ASP A 132 1.78 -17.09 -16.96
N MET A 133 1.00 -16.31 -16.21
CA MET A 133 0.17 -15.23 -16.77
C MET A 133 0.99 -14.08 -17.34
N VAL A 134 2.13 -13.75 -16.72
CA VAL A 134 3.08 -12.77 -17.24
C VAL A 134 3.72 -13.30 -18.53
N THR A 135 4.20 -14.54 -18.53
CA THR A 135 4.85 -15.18 -19.69
C THR A 135 3.88 -15.34 -20.87
N ALA A 136 2.61 -15.64 -20.59
CA ALA A 136 1.55 -15.71 -21.59
C ALA A 136 1.07 -14.33 -22.10
N GLY A 137 1.65 -13.22 -21.63
CA GLY A 137 1.26 -11.86 -22.02
C GLY A 137 -0.14 -11.44 -21.53
N ARG A 138 -0.71 -12.17 -20.57
CA ARG A 138 -2.04 -11.89 -20.00
C ARG A 138 -1.99 -10.91 -18.83
N MET A 139 -0.80 -10.68 -18.27
CA MET A 139 -0.56 -9.71 -17.20
C MET A 139 0.71 -8.93 -17.49
N CYS A 140 0.65 -7.61 -17.34
CA CYS A 140 1.81 -6.75 -17.56
C CYS A 140 2.49 -6.42 -16.23
N LEU A 141 3.82 -6.52 -16.22
CA LEU A 141 4.66 -5.95 -15.16
C LEU A 141 4.80 -4.45 -15.44
N LYS A 142 3.86 -3.66 -14.92
CA LYS A 142 3.89 -2.20 -15.01
C LYS A 142 4.03 -1.62 -13.62
N ASP A 143 4.99 -0.72 -13.43
CA ASP A 143 5.11 0.03 -12.18
C ASP A 143 4.06 1.15 -12.14
N TYR A 144 3.05 1.00 -11.29
CA TYR A 144 2.03 2.01 -11.04
C TYR A 144 2.46 3.01 -9.95
N SER A 145 3.56 2.74 -9.25
CA SER A 145 4.04 3.55 -8.14
C SER A 145 4.80 4.81 -8.55
N GLN A 146 4.95 5.05 -9.87
CA GLN A 146 5.54 6.27 -10.44
C GLN A 146 4.67 7.50 -10.12
N SER A 147 4.67 7.91 -8.85
CA SER A 147 4.35 9.25 -8.41
C SER A 147 5.63 9.85 -7.85
N ASP A 148 6.10 10.87 -8.55
CA ASP A 148 7.36 11.59 -8.38
C ASP A 148 8.61 10.78 -8.71
N GLN A 149 9.13 11.11 -9.89
CA GLN A 149 10.56 11.10 -10.19
C GLN A 149 11.34 11.33 -8.91
N TRP A 150 12.29 10.44 -8.59
CA TRP A 150 13.36 10.65 -7.63
C TRP A 150 13.62 12.15 -7.52
N ARG A 151 13.19 12.77 -6.41
CA ARG A 151 13.46 14.19 -6.21
C ARG A 151 14.95 14.26 -5.89
N ILE A 152 15.76 14.22 -6.95
CA ILE A 152 17.21 14.40 -6.90
C ILE A 152 17.41 15.63 -6.03
N LEU A 153 18.23 15.48 -4.99
CA LEU A 153 18.48 16.50 -3.98
C LEU A 153 18.62 17.86 -4.68
N ARG A 154 17.60 18.72 -4.55
CA ARG A 154 17.64 20.01 -5.24
C ARG A 154 18.61 20.89 -4.46
N LEU A 155 19.39 21.71 -5.18
CA LEU A 155 20.26 22.71 -4.56
C LEU A 155 19.52 23.59 -3.54
N LYS A 156 18.20 23.78 -3.72
CA LYS A 156 17.32 24.47 -2.78
C LYS A 156 17.25 23.81 -1.39
N ASP A 157 17.30 22.48 -1.33
CA ASP A 157 17.30 21.73 -0.07
C ASP A 157 18.65 21.90 0.67
N LEU A 158 19.75 22.12 -0.08
CA LEU A 158 21.09 22.40 0.48
C LEU A 158 21.28 23.86 0.94
N GLN A 159 20.42 24.79 0.51
CA GLN A 159 20.50 26.20 0.91
C GLN A 159 20.36 26.39 2.42
N PHE A 160 19.56 25.56 3.09
CA PHE A 160 19.41 25.65 4.54
C PHE A 160 20.73 25.32 5.26
N ALA A 161 21.39 24.22 4.85
CA ALA A 161 22.71 23.85 5.38
C ALA A 161 23.76 24.94 5.13
N TRP A 162 23.80 25.51 3.91
CA TRP A 162 24.72 26.60 3.59
C TRP A 162 24.50 27.86 4.44
N ARG A 163 23.23 28.23 4.70
CA ARG A 163 22.90 29.36 5.58
C ARG A 163 23.35 29.12 7.03
N CYS A 164 23.15 27.91 7.55
CA CYS A 164 23.64 27.55 8.89
C CYS A 164 25.16 27.64 8.98
N CYS A 165 25.89 27.11 7.98
CA CYS A 165 27.35 27.23 7.93
C CYS A 165 27.80 28.69 7.83
N GLY A 166 27.17 29.49 6.97
CA GLY A 166 27.49 30.91 6.81
C GLY A 166 27.25 31.71 8.10
N ALA A 167 26.16 31.45 8.81
CA ALA A 167 25.87 32.07 10.10
C ALA A 167 26.90 31.68 11.18
N GLY A 168 27.29 30.40 11.23
CA GLY A 168 28.32 29.92 12.14
C GLY A 168 29.69 30.57 11.88
N LEU A 169 30.10 30.69 10.62
CA LEU A 169 31.34 31.36 10.24
C LEU A 169 31.32 32.85 10.57
N LEU A 170 30.20 33.54 10.34
CA LEU A 170 30.04 34.95 10.72
C LEU A 170 30.17 35.15 12.23
N LEU A 171 29.54 34.28 13.03
CA LEU A 171 29.63 34.35 14.48
C LEU A 171 31.06 34.10 14.97
N ALA A 172 31.76 33.13 14.40
CA ALA A 172 33.17 32.87 14.70
C ALA A 172 34.06 34.07 14.35
N LEU A 173 33.83 34.72 13.20
CA LEU A 173 34.55 35.94 12.81
C LEU A 173 34.30 37.10 13.78
N ILE A 174 33.07 37.29 14.25
CA ILE A 174 32.74 38.33 15.21
C ILE A 174 33.48 38.10 16.53
N VAL A 175 33.46 36.86 17.05
CA VAL A 175 34.18 36.51 18.29
C VAL A 175 35.69 36.76 18.12
N PHE A 176 36.27 36.33 17.02
CA PHE A 176 37.70 36.55 16.72
C PHE A 176 38.07 38.03 16.66
N ILE A 177 37.24 38.88 16.04
CA ILE A 177 37.48 40.33 15.98
C ILE A 177 37.40 40.95 17.38
N VAL A 178 36.45 40.52 18.22
CA VAL A 178 36.33 41.00 19.60
C VAL A 178 37.56 40.62 20.43
N GLU A 179 38.06 39.38 20.29
CA GLU A 179 39.30 38.94 20.94
C GLU A 179 40.50 39.75 20.47
N LEU A 180 40.60 40.03 19.17
CA LEU A 180 41.69 40.82 18.61
C LEU A 180 41.66 42.27 19.12
N LEU A 181 40.48 42.88 19.18
CA LEU A 181 40.32 44.24 19.71
C LEU A 181 40.66 44.30 21.20
N ARG A 182 40.24 43.30 21.99
CA ARG A 182 40.63 43.19 23.40
C ARG A 182 42.15 43.12 23.55
N PHE A 183 42.81 42.26 22.78
CA PHE A 183 44.25 42.11 22.78
C PHE A 183 44.97 43.42 22.39
N TYR A 184 44.54 44.09 21.32
CA TYR A 184 45.16 45.34 20.89
C TYR A 184 44.93 46.48 21.89
N VAL A 185 43.76 46.54 22.54
CA VAL A 185 43.48 47.55 23.59
C VAL A 185 44.35 47.31 24.83
N GLU A 186 44.52 46.06 25.27
CA GLU A 186 45.41 45.73 26.39
C GLU A 186 46.87 46.06 26.07
N VAL A 187 47.36 45.67 24.89
CA VAL A 187 48.74 46.00 24.46
C VAL A 187 48.95 47.52 24.30
N TRP A 188 47.93 48.26 23.88
CA TRP A 188 48.04 49.72 23.76
C TRP A 188 48.01 50.42 25.12
N LEU A 189 47.24 49.90 26.09
CA LEU A 189 47.21 50.39 27.47
C LEU A 189 48.52 50.11 28.23
N ASP A 190 49.16 48.97 27.99
CA ASP A 190 50.45 48.62 28.61
C ASP A 190 51.65 49.41 28.03
N ASN A 191 51.50 50.01 26.86
CA ASN A 191 52.53 50.82 26.19
C ASN A 191 52.39 52.34 26.43
N LEU A 192 51.46 52.78 27.30
CA LEU A 192 51.23 54.17 27.68
C LEU A 192 51.68 54.45 29.12
#